data_AF-A0A7L3HLC5-F1
#
_entry.id   AF-A0A7L3HLC5-F1
#
_cell.length_a   1.000
_cell.length_b   1.000
_cell.length_c   1.000
_cell.angle_alpha   90.00
_cell.angle_beta   90.00
_cell.angle_gamma   90.00
#
_symmetry.space_group_name_H-M   'P 1'
#
loop_
_entity.id
_entity.type
_entity.pdbx_description
1 polymer ?
#
loop_
_entity_poly.entity_id
_entity_poly.type
_entity_poly.pdbx_seq_one_letter_code
_entity_poly.pdbx_strand_id
1 'polypeptide(L)'
;SLGGGTFFGLCCLLTGCSTFEEALEMASHGDSTKVDKLVRDIYGGDYERFGLPGWAVASSFGNMMSKEKRESVSKEDLAKATLITITNNIGSIARMCALNE
;
A
#
# COMPACT_ATOMS: atom_id res chain seq x y z
N SER A 1 -4.43 -5.91 -14.72
CA SER A 1 -3.09 -6.52 -14.66
C SER A 1 -2.24 -5.80 -13.61
N LEU A 2 -2.42 -6.16 -12.33
CA LEU A 2 -1.62 -5.62 -11.23
C LEU A 2 -0.55 -6.66 -10.87
N GLY A 3 0.72 -6.34 -11.07
CA GLY A 3 1.82 -7.29 -10.94
C GLY A 3 3.17 -6.63 -10.75
N GLY A 4 4.26 -7.39 -10.95
CA GLY A 4 5.63 -6.89 -10.76
C GLY A 4 5.97 -5.64 -11.59
N GLY A 5 5.48 -5.58 -12.84
CA GLY A 5 5.64 -4.39 -13.68
C GLY A 5 4.89 -3.15 -13.15
N THR A 6 3.75 -3.35 -12.49
CA THR A 6 3.01 -2.26 -11.83
C THR A 6 3.76 -1.75 -10.62
N PHE A 7 4.26 -2.65 -9.76
CA PHE A 7 5.08 -2.27 -8.61
C PHE A 7 6.31 -1.48 -9.07
N PHE A 8 7.10 -2.04 -9.97
CA PHE A 8 8.35 -1.42 -10.38
C PHE A 8 8.12 -0.09 -11.11
N GLY A 9 7.19 -0.06 -12.08
CA GLY A 9 6.89 1.17 -12.82
C GLY A 9 6.38 2.31 -11.94
N LEU A 10 5.50 2.02 -10.97
CA LEU A 10 5.03 3.05 -10.03
C LEU A 10 6.15 3.49 -9.07
N CYS A 11 6.99 2.59 -8.58
CA CYS A 11 8.15 2.97 -7.78
C CYS A 11 9.07 3.92 -8.56
N CYS A 12 9.41 3.61 -9.82
CA CYS A 12 10.22 4.52 -10.65
C CYS A 12 9.61 5.92 -10.75
N LEU A 13 8.29 6.02 -10.95
CA LEU A 13 7.59 7.30 -11.08
C LEU A 13 7.51 8.08 -9.76
N LEU A 14 7.26 7.39 -8.65
CA LEU A 14 6.98 8.02 -7.36
C LEU A 14 8.23 8.30 -6.52
N THR A 15 9.29 7.52 -6.72
CA THR A 15 10.51 7.58 -5.90
C THR A 15 11.74 7.98 -6.72
N GLY A 16 11.72 7.75 -8.03
CA GLY A 16 12.86 7.95 -8.91
C GLY A 16 13.88 6.82 -8.88
N CYS A 17 13.57 5.67 -8.25
CA CYS A 17 14.44 4.49 -8.33
C CYS A 17 14.60 4.02 -9.77
N SER A 18 15.74 3.42 -10.10
CA SER A 18 16.06 2.95 -11.45
C SER A 18 16.21 1.44 -11.56
N THR A 19 16.30 0.72 -10.44
CA THR A 19 16.38 -0.74 -10.42
C THR A 19 15.33 -1.35 -9.50
N PHE A 20 15.03 -2.62 -9.72
CA PHE A 20 14.07 -3.35 -8.90
C PHE A 20 14.59 -3.54 -7.48
N GLU A 21 15.89 -3.79 -7.32
CA GLU A 21 16.57 -3.94 -6.04
C GLU A 21 16.52 -2.65 -5.22
N GLU A 22 16.71 -1.49 -5.87
CA GLU A 22 16.57 -0.19 -5.22
C GLU A 22 15.13 0.02 -4.76
N ALA A 23 14.13 -0.32 -5.59
CA ALA A 23 12.73 -0.22 -5.19
C ALA A 23 12.40 -1.08 -3.95
N LEU A 24 12.95 -2.29 -3.88
CA LEU A 24 12.80 -3.16 -2.70
C LEU A 24 13.53 -2.62 -1.48
N GLU A 25 14.73 -2.07 -1.66
CA GLU A 25 15.50 -1.48 -0.58
C GLU A 25 14.83 -0.22 -0.01
N MET A 26 14.28 0.64 -0.86
CA MET A 26 13.45 1.76 -0.40
C MET A 26 12.22 1.25 0.36
N ALA A 27 11.54 0.22 -0.16
CA ALA A 27 10.39 -0.37 0.50
C ALA A 27 10.74 -1.09 1.83
N SER A 28 11.99 -1.47 2.08
CA SER A 28 12.37 -2.09 3.36
C SER A 28 12.45 -1.06 4.50
N HIS A 29 12.67 0.21 4.16
CA HIS A 29 12.83 1.32 5.11
C HIS A 29 11.56 2.19 5.29
N GLY A 30 10.53 1.99 4.47
CA GLY A 30 9.31 2.82 4.48
C GLY A 30 8.21 2.34 5.42
N ASP A 31 7.31 3.26 5.78
CA ASP A 31 6.07 3.00 6.51
C ASP A 31 4.85 3.33 5.63
N SER A 32 4.16 2.29 5.16
CA SER A 32 2.99 2.47 4.29
C SER A 32 1.81 3.14 5.00
N THR A 33 1.73 3.11 6.34
CA THR A 33 0.59 3.68 7.08
C THR A 33 0.52 5.21 7.00
N LYS A 34 1.60 5.87 6.58
CA LYS A 34 1.60 7.32 6.29
C LYS A 34 0.94 7.63 4.95
N VAL A 35 0.98 6.68 4.01
CA VAL A 35 0.47 6.81 2.63
C VAL A 35 -0.95 6.24 2.50
N ASP A 36 -1.18 5.08 3.11
CA ASP A 36 -2.45 4.36 3.09
C ASP A 36 -3.43 4.92 4.12
N LYS A 37 -4.72 4.90 3.79
CA LYS A 37 -5.78 5.18 4.76
C LYS A 37 -6.27 3.85 5.35
N LEU A 38 -6.20 3.74 6.67
CA LEU A 38 -6.55 2.54 7.42
C LEU A 38 -8.00 2.57 7.89
N VAL A 39 -8.54 1.42 8.31
CA VAL A 39 -9.89 1.32 8.87
C VAL A 39 -10.06 2.27 10.05
N ARG A 40 -9.07 2.35 10.95
CA ARG A 40 -9.09 3.27 12.09
C ARG A 40 -9.12 4.75 11.70
N ASP A 41 -8.61 5.11 10.53
CA ASP A 41 -8.64 6.50 10.06
C ASP A 41 -10.04 6.93 9.59
N ILE A 42 -10.94 5.96 9.37
CA ILE A 42 -12.34 6.18 8.99
C ILE A 42 -13.27 5.99 10.19
N TYR A 43 -13.04 4.93 10.98
CA TYR A 43 -13.94 4.49 12.05
C TYR A 43 -13.45 4.83 13.47
N GLY A 44 -12.24 5.36 13.63
CA GLY A 44 -11.63 5.62 14.95
C GLY A 44 -11.16 4.37 15.70
N GLY A 45 -11.24 3.19 15.08
CA GLY A 45 -10.91 1.89 15.68
C GLY A 45 -11.20 0.75 14.70
N ASP A 46 -11.57 -0.41 15.22
CA ASP A 46 -12.01 -1.55 14.41
C ASP A 46 -13.40 -1.31 13.82
N TYR A 47 -13.69 -1.90 12.66
CA TYR A 47 -15.06 -2.01 12.14
C TYR A 47 -15.63 -3.39 12.52
N GLU A 48 -16.10 -3.48 13.76
CA GLU A 48 -16.49 -4.73 14.43
C GLU A 48 -17.54 -5.54 13.68
N ARG A 49 -18.53 -4.87 13.06
CA ARG A 49 -19.67 -5.53 12.38
C ARG A 49 -19.22 -6.57 11.34
N PHE A 50 -18.11 -6.31 10.65
CA PHE A 50 -17.57 -7.18 9.62
C PHE A 50 -16.19 -7.75 9.99
N GLY A 51 -15.75 -7.56 11.24
CA GLY A 51 -14.46 -8.04 11.72
C GLY A 51 -13.27 -7.43 10.98
N LEU A 52 -13.35 -6.17 10.53
CA LEU A 52 -12.23 -5.49 9.90
C LEU A 52 -11.39 -4.77 10.97
N PRO A 53 -10.15 -5.20 11.23
CA PRO A 53 -9.34 -4.59 12.28
C PRO A 53 -8.87 -3.19 11.87
N GLY A 54 -8.69 -2.30 12.83
CA GLY A 54 -8.37 -0.89 12.62
C GLY A 54 -7.04 -0.64 11.91
N TRP A 55 -6.11 -1.60 11.97
CA TRP A 55 -4.83 -1.54 11.26
C TRP A 55 -4.93 -1.97 9.78
N ALA A 56 -6.05 -2.59 9.35
CA ALA A 56 -6.22 -2.99 7.96
C ALA A 56 -6.29 -1.76 7.05
N VAL A 57 -5.73 -1.90 5.84
CA VAL A 57 -5.84 -0.87 4.80
C VAL A 57 -7.29 -0.82 4.31
N ALA A 58 -7.92 0.35 4.47
CA ALA A 58 -9.25 0.61 3.92
C ALA A 58 -9.17 1.20 2.51
N SER A 59 -8.16 2.03 2.26
CA SER A 59 -7.89 2.63 0.95
C SER A 59 -6.39 2.83 0.75
N SER A 60 -5.80 2.02 -0.16
CA SER A 60 -4.41 2.17 -0.61
C SER A 60 -4.18 3.57 -1.17
N PHE A 61 -3.10 4.23 -0.77
CA PHE A 61 -2.79 5.64 -1.08
C PHE A 61 -3.85 6.66 -0.66
N GLY A 62 -4.82 6.27 0.18
CA GLY A 62 -5.96 7.10 0.56
C GLY A 62 -5.61 8.35 1.38
N ASN A 63 -4.41 8.46 1.95
CA ASN A 63 -3.96 9.70 2.58
C ASN A 63 -3.39 10.71 1.57
N MET A 64 -3.01 10.27 0.37
CA MET A 64 -2.36 11.11 -0.65
C MET A 64 -3.30 12.12 -1.31
N MET A 65 -4.59 12.13 -0.98
CA MET A 65 -5.51 13.21 -1.36
C MET A 65 -5.23 14.51 -0.58
N SER A 66 -4.71 14.40 0.65
CA SER A 66 -4.33 15.56 1.47
C SER A 66 -2.98 16.12 1.02
N LYS A 67 -2.92 17.43 0.78
CA LYS A 67 -1.67 18.13 0.42
C LYS A 67 -0.63 18.02 1.53
N GLU A 68 -1.03 18.25 2.78
CA GLU A 68 -0.16 18.15 3.95
C GLU A 68 0.44 16.74 4.09
N LYS A 69 -0.37 15.69 3.90
CA LYS A 69 0.13 14.31 3.93
C LYS A 69 1.13 14.06 2.82
N ARG A 70 0.86 14.52 1.60
CA ARG A 70 1.81 14.39 0.47
C ARG A 70 3.15 15.08 0.74
N GLU A 71 3.14 16.22 1.43
CA GLU A 71 4.36 16.97 1.79
C GLU A 71 5.14 16.29 2.92
N SER A 72 4.50 15.43 3.72
CA SER A 72 5.11 14.76 4.88
C SER A 72 5.69 13.36 4.61
N VAL A 73 5.31 12.70 3.52
CA VAL A 73 5.73 11.32 3.23
C VAL A 73 7.09 11.28 2.56
N SER A 74 7.88 10.24 2.89
CA SER A 74 9.14 9.98 2.22
C SER A 74 8.94 9.14 0.95
N LYS A 75 10.00 9.01 0.16
CA LYS A 75 10.00 8.14 -1.03
C LYS A 75 9.95 6.66 -0.62
N GLU A 76 10.58 6.30 0.49
CA GLU A 76 10.56 4.97 1.09
C GLU A 76 9.14 4.60 1.51
N ASP A 77 8.40 5.53 2.13
CA ASP A 77 6.99 5.33 2.49
C ASP A 77 6.14 5.01 1.24
N LEU A 78 6.36 5.73 0.13
CA LEU A 78 5.69 5.49 -1.15
C LEU A 78 6.09 4.14 -1.77
N ALA A 79 7.37 3.76 -1.73
CA ALA A 79 7.84 2.45 -2.19
C ALA A 79 7.17 1.32 -1.39
N LYS A 80 7.10 1.46 -0.06
CA LYS A 80 6.43 0.51 0.83
C LYS A 80 4.95 0.38 0.50
N ALA A 81 4.25 1.50 0.37
CA ALA A 81 2.81 1.50 0.07
C ALA A 81 2.51 0.86 -1.30
N THR A 82 3.38 1.10 -2.30
CA THR A 82 3.28 0.45 -3.61
C THR A 82 3.45 -1.07 -3.48
N LEU A 83 4.48 -1.53 -2.77
CA LEU A 83 4.72 -2.95 -2.53
C LEU A 83 3.54 -3.62 -1.83
N ILE A 84 3.05 -3.03 -0.74
CA ILE A 84 1.93 -3.58 0.04
C ILE A 84 0.65 -3.63 -0.79
N THR A 85 0.34 -2.56 -1.53
CA THR A 85 -0.87 -2.50 -2.36
C THR A 85 -0.90 -3.58 -3.42
N ILE A 86 0.19 -3.74 -4.18
CA ILE A 86 0.26 -4.73 -5.26
C ILE A 86 0.26 -6.14 -4.69
N THR A 87 1.08 -6.43 -3.67
CA THR A 87 1.17 -7.77 -3.08
C THR A 87 -0.14 -8.20 -2.41
N ASN A 88 -0.80 -7.32 -1.65
CA ASN A 88 -2.07 -7.66 -1.00
C ASN A 88 -3.20 -7.84 -2.02
N ASN A 89 -3.22 -7.07 -3.11
CA ASN A 89 -4.20 -7.27 -4.17
C ASN A 89 -4.04 -8.66 -4.82
N ILE A 90 -2.81 -9.04 -5.15
CA ILE A 90 -2.50 -10.38 -5.69
C ILE A 90 -2.92 -11.47 -4.70
N GLY A 91 -2.52 -11.33 -3.42
CA GLY A 91 -2.87 -12.29 -2.37
C GLY A 91 -4.37 -12.45 -2.17
N SER A 92 -5.13 -11.34 -2.23
CA SER A 92 -6.59 -11.39 -2.12
C SER A 92 -7.24 -12.11 -3.32
N ILE A 93 -6.75 -11.90 -4.54
CA ILE A 93 -7.25 -12.60 -5.74
C ILE A 93 -6.91 -14.09 -5.64
N ALA A 94 -5.67 -14.43 -5.29
CA ALA A 94 -5.25 -15.82 -5.11
C ALA A 94 -6.11 -16.54 -4.05
N ARG A 95 -6.40 -15.88 -2.92
CA ARG A 95 -7.31 -16.39 -1.88
C ARG A 95 -8.71 -16.66 -2.42
N MET A 96 -9.27 -15.75 -3.22
CA MET A 96 -10.60 -15.95 -3.81
C MET A 96 -10.61 -17.12 -4.79
N CYS A 97 -9.58 -17.26 -5.63
CA CYS A 97 -9.45 -18.41 -6.52
C CYS A 97 -9.36 -19.73 -5.74
N ALA A 98 -8.51 -19.80 -4.71
CA ALA A 98 -8.31 -21.02 -3.92
C ALA A 98 -9.54 -21.45 -3.12
N LEU A 99 -10.44 -20.53 -2.76
CA LEU A 99 -11.70 -20.85 -2.07
C LEU A 99 -12.85 -21.21 -3.02
N ASN A 100 -12.68 -20.95 -4.32
CA ASN A 100 -13.67 -21.26 -5.35
C ASN A 100 -13.37 -22.60 -6.07
N GLU A 101 -12.27 -23.26 -5.72
CA GLU A 101 -11.97 -24.66 -6.07
C GLU A 101 -12.48 -25.62 -4.99
#